data_AF-A0A924MHH4-F1
#
_entry.id   AF-A0A924MHH4-F1
#
_cell.length_a   1.000
_cell.length_b   1.000
_cell.length_c   1.000
_cell.angle_alpha   90.00
_cell.angle_beta   90.00
_cell.angle_gamma   90.00
#
_symmetry.space_group_name_H-M   'P 1'
#
loop_
_entity.id
_entity.type
_entity.pdbx_description
1 polymer ?
#
loop_
_entity_poly.entity_id
_entity_poly.type
_entity_poly.pdbx_seq_one_letter_code
_entity_poly.pdbx_strand_id
1 'polypeptide(L)' 'MIKICVSDTGIGLDEEEIKSIFSPYSKSKRGTNNEKGTGLGLTLCKEFVEANGGEI' A
#
# COMPACT_ATOMS: atom_id res chain seq x y z
N MET A 1 8.60 21.40 -3.35
CA MET A 1 7.99 20.17 -2.80
C MET A 1 7.37 19.41 -3.96
N ILE A 2 7.70 18.13 -4.13
CA ILE A 2 7.18 17.30 -5.22
C ILE A 2 6.11 16.40 -4.64
N LYS A 3 4.95 16.31 -5.29
CA LYS A 3 3.87 15.40 -4.93
C LYS A 3 3.62 14.43 -6.07
N ILE A 4 3.56 13.14 -5.75
CA ILE A 4 3.23 12.07 -6.70
C ILE A 4 1.91 11.46 -6.24
N CYS A 5 1.00 11.21 -7.18
CA CYS A 5 -0.28 10.57 -6.91
C CYS A 5 -0.48 9.42 -7.90
N VAL A 6 -0.97 8.29 -7.38
CA VAL A 6 -1.34 7.12 -8.17
C VAL A 6 -2.82 6.84 -7.90
N SER A 7 -3.58 6.55 -8.95
CA SER A 7 -4.97 6.15 -8.86
C SER A 7 -5.17 4.93 -9.76
N ASP A 8 -5.95 3.98 -9.26
CA ASP A 8 -6.37 2.80 -10.00
C ASP A 8 -7.91 2.69 -10.01
N THR A 9 -8.42 1.73 -10.77
CA THR A 9 -9.85 1.41 -10.89
C THR A 9 -10.15 -0.01 -10.41
N GLY A 10 -9.36 -0.51 -9.46
CA GLY A 10 -9.51 -1.84 -8.89
C GLY A 10 -10.69 -1.95 -7.93
N ILE A 11 -10.75 -3.06 -7.19
CA ILE A 11 -11.82 -3.34 -6.21
C ILE A 11 -11.82 -2.38 -5.00
N GLY A 12 -10.76 -1.57 -4.85
CA GLY A 12 -10.60 -0.64 -3.73
C GLY A 12 -10.25 -1.33 -2.42
N LEU A 13 -10.28 -0.54 -1.35
CA LEU A 13 -10.00 -0.95 0.02
C LEU A 13 -11.04 -0.35 0.96
N ASP A 14 -11.44 -1.11 1.97
CA ASP A 14 -12.27 -0.60 3.07
C ASP A 14 -11.45 0.28 4.05
N GLU A 15 -12.13 0.97 4.97
CA GLU A 15 -11.47 1.89 5.91
C GLU A 15 -10.48 1.18 6.87
N GLU A 16 -10.73 -0.08 7.21
CA GLU A 16 -9.85 -0.85 8.09
C GLU A 16 -8.58 -1.30 7.35
N GLU A 17 -8.74 -1.67 6.09
CA GLU A 17 -7.63 -1.96 5.18
C GLU A 17 -6.75 -0.73 5.02
N ILE A 18 -7.32 0.45 4.71
CA ILE A 18 -6.56 1.70 4.55
C ILE A 18 -5.70 2.00 5.79
N LYS A 19 -6.24 1.79 6.99
CA LYS A 19 -5.49 2.01 8.25
C LYS A 19 -4.32 1.04 8.44
N SER A 20 -4.35 -0.11 7.77
CA SER A 20 -3.38 -1.20 7.96
C SER A 20 -2.49 -1.47 6.75
N ILE A 21 -2.67 -0.80 5.60
CA ILE A 21 -1.92 -1.08 4.35
C ILE A 21 -0.39 -0.97 4.47
N PHE A 22 0.09 -0.13 5.38
CA PHE A 22 1.52 0.05 5.63
C PHE A 22 2.04 -0.82 6.78
N SER A 23 1.17 -1.56 7.46
CA SER A 23 1.56 -2.41 8.58
C SER A 23 2.39 -3.61 8.09
N PRO A 24 3.53 -3.90 8.72
CA PRO A 24 4.30 -5.07 8.39
C PRO A 24 3.47 -6.33 8.69
N TYR A 25 3.53 -7.32 7.80
CA TYR A 25 2.81 -8.60 7.91
C TYR A 25 1.28 -8.50 7.89
N SER A 26 0.71 -7.43 7.32
CA SER A 26 -0.73 -7.38 7.06
C SER A 26 -1.15 -8.58 6.18
N LYS A 27 -2.28 -9.21 6.51
CA LYS A 27 -2.83 -10.31 5.71
C LYS A 27 -3.27 -9.73 4.36
N SER A 28 -2.61 -10.12 3.27
CA SER A 28 -3.05 -9.71 1.94
C SER A 28 -4.42 -10.34 1.62
N LYS A 29 -5.38 -9.54 1.15
CA LYS A 29 -6.57 -10.05 0.48
C LYS A 29 -6.25 -10.41 -0.98
N ARG A 30 -7.20 -11.09 -1.62
CA ARG A 30 -7.17 -11.31 -3.06
C ARG A 30 -7.42 -9.99 -3.77
N GLY A 31 -6.59 -9.68 -4.76
CA GLY A 31 -6.73 -8.44 -5.52
C GLY A 31 -7.80 -8.51 -6.61
N THR A 32 -7.83 -7.49 -7.46
CA THR A 32 -8.87 -7.27 -8.47
C THR A 32 -9.05 -8.45 -9.43
N ASN A 33 -7.96 -9.15 -9.79
CA ASN A 33 -7.95 -10.33 -10.66
C ASN A 33 -7.78 -11.64 -9.87
N ASN A 34 -8.17 -11.65 -8.59
CA ASN A 34 -8.03 -12.78 -7.68
C ASN A 34 -6.56 -13.25 -7.47
N GLU A 35 -5.61 -12.35 -7.67
CA GLU A 35 -4.19 -12.56 -7.41
C GLU A 35 -3.90 -12.64 -5.92
N LYS A 36 -2.85 -13.39 -5.55
CA LYS A 36 -2.37 -13.46 -4.18
C LYS A 36 -1.29 -12.40 -3.98
N GLY A 37 -1.47 -11.54 -2.98
CA GLY A 37 -0.43 -10.63 -2.50
C GLY A 37 0.49 -11.27 -1.47
N THR A 38 1.63 -10.63 -1.20
CA THR A 38 2.49 -10.93 -0.04
C THR A 38 2.31 -9.94 1.10
N GLY A 39 1.65 -8.80 0.83
CA GLY A 39 1.50 -7.71 1.81
C GLY A 39 2.76 -6.88 2.05
N LEU A 40 3.85 -7.12 1.32
CA LEU A 40 5.15 -6.47 1.57
C LEU A 40 5.36 -5.16 0.80
N GLY A 41 4.69 -5.01 -0.36
CA GLY A 41 5.00 -3.92 -1.31
C GLY A 41 4.84 -2.52 -0.72
N LEU A 42 3.70 -2.21 -0.11
CA LEU A 42 3.43 -0.88 0.46
C LEU A 42 4.28 -0.59 1.70
N THR A 43 4.56 -1.59 2.54
CA THR A 43 5.49 -1.44 3.67
C THR A 43 6.88 -1.02 3.17
N LEU A 44 7.40 -1.68 2.12
CA LEU A 44 8.67 -1.31 1.51
C LEU A 44 8.63 0.10 0.90
N CYS A 45 7.53 0.47 0.22
CA CYS A 45 7.37 1.83 -0.31
C CYS A 45 7.47 2.88 0.81
N LYS A 46 6.80 2.64 1.95
CA LYS A 46 6.86 3.53 3.11
C LYS A 46 8.29 3.65 3.66
N GLU A 47 8.96 2.53 3.91
CA GLU A 47 10.34 2.52 4.39
C GLU A 47 11.28 3.30 3.47
N PHE A 48 11.17 3.10 2.15
CA PHE A 48 12.01 3.83 1.20
C PHE A 48 11.68 5.32 1.13
N VAL A 49 10.40 5.71 1.14
CA VAL A 49 10.00 7.12 1.12
C VAL A 49 10.47 7.84 2.39
N GLU A 50 10.27 7.24 3.56
CA GLU A 50 10.71 7.78 4.85
C GLU A 50 12.25 7.87 4.93
N ALA A 51 12.97 6.84 4.45
CA ALA A 51 14.44 6.85 4.39
C ALA A 51 15.01 7.96 3.50
N ASN A 52 14.21 8.46 2.53
CA ASN A 52 14.56 9.59 1.67
C ASN A 52 14.00 10.93 2.21
N GLY A 53 13.47 10.97 3.44
CA GLY A 53 12.92 12.18 4.06
C GLY A 53 11.57 12.63 3.48
N GLY A 54 10.85 11.73 2.80
CA GLY A 54 9.51 11.96 2.29
C GLY A 54 8.41 11.41 3.20
N GLU A 55 7.17 11.53 2.73
CA GLU A 55 5.96 11.03 3.38
C GLU A 55 5.05 10.39 2.32
N ILE A 56 4.38 9.28 2.69
CA ILE A 56 3.39 8.57 1.88
C ILE A 56 2.22 8.08 2.74
#